data_AF-T2JMD4-F1
#
_entry.id   AF-T2JMD4-F1
#
_cell.length_a   1.000
_cell.length_b   1.000
_cell.length_c   1.000
_cell.angle_alpha   90.00
_cell.angle_beta   90.00
_cell.angle_gamma   90.00
#
_symmetry.space_group_name_H-M   'P 1'
#
loop_
_entity.id
_entity.type
_entity.pdbx_description
1 polymer ?
#
loop_
_entity_poly.entity_id
_entity_poly.type
_entity_poly.pdbx_seq_one_letter_code
_entity_poly.pdbx_strand_id
1 'polypeptide(L)'
;MRNLKMRKLFSQCLKMTSGVAALSMIAAQSAIAAPDESQLNQPQGETISPEEALGVLQNRPTLKTPLNRDTSKQFRDTGSGMSQVTSISELRDVSPTDWAYEALRSLVERYGCIVGYPDRTFRGNRATSRWEFAAGLNACLNTIERLLQENVAVLREDIEKLKRLAQEFEQELMALKARVDNLESRVSFLEDHQFSTTTKLKGEVLFTFSSASGERAIDSRQRDAIFNFGADGRRATRRPDDNATLAFRTRLNFDSSFYGKDRLRVRVQTGTIPRWDRATGTTMARLGHDASDDADVELNDVYYRFPIGKFRGWVGTNALDIDNIFDVGNPFLASSGSGALSRF
;
A
#
# COMPACT_ATOMS: atom_id res chain seq x y z
N MET A 1 -42.25 -41.32 -16.96
CA MET A 1 -41.12 -41.59 -16.03
C MET A 1 -39.72 -41.19 -16.53
N ARG A 2 -39.50 -40.80 -17.81
CA ARG A 2 -38.17 -40.38 -18.30
C ARG A 2 -37.75 -38.94 -17.96
N ASN A 3 -38.69 -38.01 -17.73
CA ASN A 3 -38.38 -36.59 -17.51
C ASN A 3 -37.95 -36.22 -16.07
N LEU A 4 -38.20 -37.10 -15.08
CA LEU A 4 -37.81 -36.86 -13.69
C LEU A 4 -36.33 -37.25 -13.41
N LYS A 5 -35.79 -38.21 -14.17
CA LYS A 5 -34.37 -38.61 -14.08
C LYS A 5 -33.43 -37.57 -14.69
N MET A 6 -33.83 -36.91 -15.78
CA MET A 6 -33.00 -35.87 -16.41
C MET A 6 -32.84 -34.61 -15.53
N ARG A 7 -33.88 -34.19 -14.80
CA ARG A 7 -33.76 -33.06 -13.87
C ARG A 7 -32.83 -33.33 -12.68
N LYS A 8 -32.78 -34.57 -12.17
CA LYS A 8 -31.84 -34.96 -11.11
C LYS A 8 -30.39 -35.03 -11.62
N LEU A 9 -30.18 -35.54 -12.83
CA LEU A 9 -28.85 -35.57 -13.46
C LEU A 9 -28.33 -34.16 -13.78
N PHE A 10 -29.20 -33.24 -14.24
CA PHE A 10 -28.81 -31.85 -14.51
C PHE A 10 -28.47 -31.09 -13.22
N SER A 11 -29.19 -31.34 -12.12
CA SER A 11 -28.87 -30.77 -10.81
C SER A 11 -27.60 -31.36 -10.18
N GLN A 12 -27.23 -32.60 -10.50
CA GLN A 12 -25.97 -33.21 -10.05
C GLN A 12 -24.76 -32.73 -10.86
N CYS A 13 -24.92 -32.48 -12.17
CA CYS A 13 -23.87 -31.88 -12.99
C CYS A 13 -23.57 -30.43 -12.57
N LEU A 14 -24.59 -29.65 -12.16
CA LEU A 14 -24.39 -28.28 -11.68
C LEU A 14 -23.69 -28.22 -10.30
N LYS A 15 -23.76 -29.30 -9.50
CA LYS A 15 -23.05 -29.41 -8.22
C LYS A 15 -21.60 -29.89 -8.37
N MET A 16 -21.23 -30.50 -9.49
CA MET A 16 -19.86 -30.97 -9.74
C MET A 16 -18.97 -29.96 -10.50
N THR A 17 -19.51 -28.82 -10.95
CA THR A 17 -18.77 -27.82 -11.74
C THR A 17 -18.32 -26.58 -10.97
N SER A 18 -18.60 -26.48 -9.67
CA SER A 18 -18.14 -25.36 -8.83
C SER A 18 -16.65 -25.43 -8.43
N GLY A 19 -15.94 -26.52 -8.79
CA GLY A 19 -14.55 -26.74 -8.40
C GLY A 19 -13.46 -26.25 -9.35
N VAL A 20 -13.79 -25.76 -10.55
CA VAL A 20 -12.77 -25.35 -11.56
C VAL A 20 -13.23 -24.11 -12.33
N ALA A 21 -13.31 -22.96 -11.66
CA ALA A 21 -13.61 -21.68 -12.32
C ALA A 21 -12.99 -20.47 -11.60
N ALA A 22 -11.74 -20.62 -11.14
CA ALA A 22 -11.01 -19.53 -10.50
C ALA A 22 -9.55 -19.47 -11.01
N LEU A 23 -9.35 -19.37 -12.33
CA LEU A 23 -8.08 -18.92 -12.90
C LEU A 23 -8.25 -18.67 -14.42
N SER A 24 -8.70 -17.49 -14.82
CA SER A 24 -8.46 -16.92 -16.18
C SER A 24 -9.25 -15.62 -16.39
N MET A 25 -8.73 -14.48 -15.95
CA MET A 25 -9.05 -13.17 -16.54
C MET A 25 -7.91 -12.19 -16.29
N ILE A 26 -6.89 -12.18 -17.17
CA ILE A 26 -6.13 -10.96 -17.48
C ILE A 26 -5.78 -11.02 -18.97
N ALA A 27 -6.61 -10.36 -19.78
CA ALA A 27 -6.24 -9.90 -21.12
C ALA A 27 -7.07 -8.65 -21.42
N ALA A 28 -6.43 -7.49 -21.35
CA ALA A 28 -6.91 -6.28 -22.00
C ALA A 28 -5.69 -5.51 -22.53
N GLN A 29 -5.64 -5.43 -23.85
CA GLN A 29 -4.73 -4.61 -24.64
C GLN A 29 -5.28 -3.18 -24.70
N SER A 30 -4.39 -2.19 -24.68
CA SER A 30 -4.61 -0.84 -25.20
C SER A 30 -3.22 -0.25 -25.47
N ALA A 31 -2.74 -0.33 -26.72
CA ALA A 31 -2.90 0.68 -27.77
C ALA A 31 -2.04 1.94 -27.49
N ILE A 32 -0.88 1.97 -28.14
CA ILE A 32 0.07 3.09 -28.18
C ILE A 32 -0.40 4.05 -29.27
N ALA A 33 -0.69 5.29 -28.91
CA ALA A 33 -0.90 6.38 -29.87
C ALA A 33 0.39 7.21 -29.96
N ALA A 34 0.99 7.25 -31.15
CA ALA A 34 2.13 8.10 -31.48
C ALA A 34 1.63 9.52 -31.83
N PRO A 35 2.33 10.60 -31.44
CA PRO A 35 2.00 11.94 -31.89
C PRO A 35 2.57 12.20 -33.30
N ASP A 36 1.77 12.94 -34.06
CA ASP A 36 1.96 13.36 -35.44
C ASP A 36 3.05 14.46 -35.55
N GLU A 37 4.03 14.24 -36.43
CA GLU A 37 5.04 15.24 -36.79
C GLU A 37 4.51 16.09 -37.94
N SER A 38 4.08 17.32 -37.66
CA SER A 38 4.14 18.37 -38.69
C SER A 38 4.23 19.77 -38.11
N GLN A 39 5.11 20.56 -38.73
CA GLN A 39 5.31 22.01 -38.62
C GLN A 39 6.37 22.49 -37.62
N LEU A 40 7.63 22.25 -37.96
CA LEU A 40 8.74 23.14 -37.62
C LEU A 40 8.60 24.42 -38.47
N ASN A 41 8.28 25.56 -37.86
CA ASN A 41 8.41 26.86 -38.48
C ASN A 41 9.42 27.67 -37.66
N GLN A 42 10.56 27.99 -38.26
CA GLN A 42 11.59 28.87 -37.67
C GLN A 42 11.08 30.31 -37.65
N PRO A 43 11.23 31.07 -36.54
CA PRO A 43 11.31 32.50 -36.62
C PRO A 43 12.76 32.96 -36.67
N GLN A 44 13.00 33.80 -37.67
CA GLN A 44 14.19 34.58 -37.90
C GLN A 44 14.47 35.51 -36.72
N GLY A 45 15.76 35.80 -36.51
CA GLY A 45 16.26 36.61 -35.40
C GLY A 45 15.54 37.95 -35.27
N GLU A 46 14.96 38.17 -34.10
CA GLU A 46 14.33 39.43 -33.74
C GLU A 46 15.09 40.05 -32.57
N THR A 47 15.53 41.27 -32.80
CA THR A 47 16.30 42.07 -31.88
C THR A 47 15.42 42.60 -30.76
N ILE A 48 15.45 41.93 -29.61
CA ILE A 48 14.66 42.29 -28.43
C ILE A 48 15.19 43.61 -27.85
N SER A 49 14.28 44.56 -27.60
CA SER A 49 14.60 45.85 -26.95
C SER A 49 14.70 45.69 -25.43
N PRO A 50 15.40 46.58 -24.70
CA PRO A 50 15.57 46.49 -23.24
C PRO A 50 14.26 46.33 -22.44
N GLU A 51 13.13 46.84 -22.96
CA GLU A 51 11.81 46.75 -22.32
C GLU A 51 11.24 45.32 -22.32
N GLU A 52 11.50 44.53 -23.36
CA GLU A 52 11.04 43.14 -23.46
C GLU A 52 11.86 42.18 -22.56
N ALA A 53 13.12 42.52 -22.27
CA ALA A 53 13.94 41.79 -21.30
C ALA A 53 13.46 42.01 -19.85
N LEU A 54 12.97 43.21 -19.53
CA LEU A 54 12.34 43.51 -18.24
C LEU A 54 11.03 42.74 -18.02
N GLY A 55 10.25 42.53 -19.08
CA GLY A 55 8.98 41.77 -19.01
C GLY A 55 9.17 40.30 -18.59
N VAL A 56 10.29 39.67 -18.96
CA VAL A 56 10.63 38.30 -18.55
C VAL A 56 10.99 38.22 -17.06
N LEU A 57 11.57 39.28 -16.48
CA LEU A 57 11.92 39.35 -15.06
C LEU A 57 10.71 39.71 -14.17
N GLN A 58 9.77 40.51 -14.66
CA GLN A 58 8.56 40.91 -13.93
C GLN A 58 7.60 39.74 -13.65
N ASN A 59 7.59 38.70 -14.49
CA ASN A 59 6.72 37.53 -14.33
C ASN A 59 7.27 36.44 -13.38
N ARG A 60 8.32 36.74 -12.60
CA ARG A 60 8.86 35.79 -11.64
C ARG A 60 7.87 35.57 -10.47
N PRO A 61 7.62 34.32 -10.05
CA PRO A 61 6.88 34.06 -8.82
C PRO A 61 7.64 34.67 -7.64
N THR A 62 7.06 35.70 -7.03
CA THR A 62 7.54 36.23 -5.75
C THR A 62 7.15 35.26 -4.64
N LEU A 63 8.15 34.77 -3.90
CA LEU A 63 7.93 33.93 -2.72
C LEU A 63 7.22 34.79 -1.66
N LYS A 64 5.92 34.56 -1.46
CA LYS A 64 5.11 35.20 -0.41
C LYS A 64 5.47 34.74 1.01
N THR A 65 6.27 33.69 1.13
CA THR A 65 6.70 33.16 2.42
C THR A 65 8.03 33.80 2.81
N PRO A 66 8.13 34.54 3.93
CA PRO A 66 9.42 34.97 4.42
C PRO A 66 10.23 33.70 4.74
N LEU A 67 11.37 33.53 4.07
CA LEU A 67 12.46 32.72 4.60
C LEU A 67 12.64 33.11 6.07
N ASN A 68 12.60 32.12 6.97
CA ASN A 68 12.70 32.32 8.40
C ASN A 68 13.79 33.37 8.70
N ARG A 69 13.33 34.53 9.15
CA ARG A 69 14.09 35.79 9.20
C ARG A 69 15.10 35.80 10.35
N ASP A 70 15.21 34.71 11.11
CA ASP A 70 16.13 34.58 12.23
C ASP A 70 17.59 34.38 11.81
N THR A 71 17.88 33.82 10.63
CA THR A 71 19.25 33.81 10.10
C THR A 71 19.68 35.13 9.45
N SER A 72 18.73 36.03 9.16
CA SER A 72 19.01 37.36 8.58
C SER A 72 19.33 38.45 9.62
N LYS A 73 19.02 38.20 10.91
CA LYS A 73 19.40 39.11 12.00
C LYS A 73 20.90 39.12 12.30
N GLN A 74 21.65 38.12 11.83
CA GLN A 74 23.10 38.09 11.98
C GLN A 74 23.86 38.88 10.90
N PHE A 75 23.16 39.43 9.91
CA PHE A 75 23.74 40.14 8.76
C PHE A 75 23.40 41.63 8.69
N ARG A 76 22.70 42.19 9.68
CA ARG A 76 22.26 43.59 9.66
C ARG A 76 22.71 44.46 10.82
N ASP A 77 23.49 43.93 11.76
CA ASP A 77 23.91 44.70 12.95
C ASP A 77 25.42 44.70 13.18
N THR A 78 26.16 45.06 12.14
CA THR A 78 27.46 45.72 12.30
C THR A 78 27.53 46.88 11.32
N GLY A 79 27.20 48.06 11.83
CA GLY A 79 27.51 49.33 11.18
C GLY A 79 29.01 49.47 10.96
N SER A 80 29.43 49.25 9.72
CA SER A 80 30.63 49.81 9.11
C SER A 80 30.54 49.50 7.62
N GLY A 81 30.77 50.50 6.76
CA GLY A 81 30.57 50.40 5.30
C GLY A 81 31.02 49.07 4.71
N MET A 82 30.06 48.29 4.21
CA MET A 82 30.36 47.06 3.48
C MET A 82 30.97 47.43 2.13
N SER A 83 32.30 47.35 2.06
CA SER A 83 33.00 47.29 0.79
C SER A 83 32.55 46.02 0.07
N GLN A 84 31.78 46.18 -1.01
CA GLN A 84 31.64 45.12 -2.00
C GLN A 84 33.04 44.82 -2.53
N VAL A 85 33.45 43.57 -2.38
CA VAL A 85 34.68 43.06 -2.97
C VAL A 85 34.40 42.83 -4.45
N THR A 86 34.95 43.71 -5.30
CA THR A 86 34.62 43.80 -6.73
C THR A 86 35.52 42.94 -7.63
N SER A 87 36.50 42.19 -7.09
CA SER A 87 37.36 41.33 -7.90
C SER A 87 37.69 39.99 -7.25
N ILE A 88 37.71 38.93 -8.07
CA ILE A 88 38.01 37.54 -7.63
C ILE A 88 39.40 37.36 -7.06
N SER A 89 40.34 38.24 -7.43
CA SER A 89 41.66 38.31 -6.83
C SER A 89 41.65 38.54 -5.31
N GLU A 90 40.50 38.94 -4.73
CA GLU A 90 40.33 39.14 -3.29
C GLU A 90 39.77 37.91 -2.56
N LEU A 91 39.38 36.85 -3.28
CA LEU A 91 38.94 35.59 -2.69
C LEU A 91 40.16 34.76 -2.26
N ARG A 92 40.14 34.28 -1.02
CA ARG A 92 41.28 33.58 -0.38
C ARG A 92 41.41 32.11 -0.80
N ASP A 93 40.37 31.53 -1.38
CA ASP A 93 40.22 30.10 -1.62
C ASP A 93 40.09 29.73 -3.10
N VAL A 94 40.34 30.67 -4.01
CA VAL A 94 40.34 30.45 -5.46
C VAL A 94 41.65 30.96 -6.04
N SER A 95 42.47 30.05 -6.57
CA SER A 95 43.76 30.37 -7.19
C SER A 95 43.60 30.67 -8.68
N PRO A 96 44.43 31.53 -9.29
CA PRO A 96 44.48 31.75 -10.75
C PRO A 96 44.73 30.48 -11.58
N THR A 97 45.21 29.40 -10.97
CA THR A 97 45.44 28.10 -11.61
C THR A 97 44.22 27.16 -11.56
N ASP A 98 43.17 27.52 -10.82
CA ASP A 98 41.99 26.66 -10.64
C ASP A 98 41.06 26.76 -11.86
N TRP A 99 40.50 25.63 -12.29
CA TRP A 99 39.54 25.58 -13.41
C TRP A 99 38.31 26.47 -13.18
N ALA A 100 37.91 26.68 -11.92
CA ALA A 100 36.78 27.51 -11.54
C ALA A 100 37.10 29.02 -11.62
N TYR A 101 38.39 29.40 -11.67
CA TYR A 101 38.81 30.80 -11.68
C TYR A 101 38.29 31.53 -12.91
N GLU A 102 38.38 30.94 -14.11
CA GLU A 102 37.92 31.57 -15.36
C GLU A 102 36.40 31.73 -15.41
N ALA A 103 35.66 30.71 -14.97
CA ALA A 103 34.20 30.74 -14.90
C ALA A 103 33.70 31.80 -13.89
N LEU A 104 34.32 31.84 -12.71
CA LEU A 104 34.01 32.86 -11.71
C LEU A 104 34.41 34.24 -12.21
N ARG A 105 35.57 34.38 -12.87
CA ARG A 105 36.09 35.65 -13.41
C ARG A 105 35.10 36.33 -14.31
N SER A 106 34.53 35.57 -15.24
CA SER A 106 33.44 36.04 -16.10
C SER A 106 32.22 36.51 -15.28
N LEU A 107 31.83 35.79 -14.23
CA LEU A 107 30.65 36.13 -13.40
C LEU A 107 30.84 37.37 -12.51
N VAL A 108 32.00 37.54 -11.87
CA VAL A 108 32.25 38.65 -10.94
C VAL A 108 32.71 39.91 -11.67
N GLU A 109 33.65 39.80 -12.62
CA GLU A 109 34.17 40.98 -13.31
C GLU A 109 33.16 41.55 -14.33
N ARG A 110 32.27 40.71 -14.89
CA ARG A 110 31.34 41.13 -15.95
C ARG A 110 29.94 41.47 -15.45
N TYR A 111 29.42 40.74 -14.45
CA TYR A 111 28.05 40.94 -13.95
C TYR A 111 28.00 41.39 -12.49
N GLY A 112 29.13 41.40 -11.75
CA GLY A 112 29.19 41.84 -10.35
C GLY A 112 28.28 41.06 -9.41
N CYS A 113 27.91 39.83 -9.78
CA CYS A 113 26.69 39.18 -9.28
C CYS A 113 26.96 38.08 -8.22
N ILE A 114 28.18 37.55 -8.20
CA ILE A 114 28.65 36.61 -7.18
C ILE A 114 29.41 37.40 -6.12
N VAL A 115 28.80 37.54 -4.95
CA VAL A 115 29.47 38.05 -3.75
C VAL A 115 30.03 36.84 -3.02
N GLY A 116 31.35 36.79 -2.82
CA GLY A 116 31.95 35.80 -1.92
C GLY A 116 31.31 35.88 -0.54
N TYR A 117 31.46 34.82 0.26
CA TYR A 117 31.06 34.89 1.67
C TYR A 117 31.76 36.09 2.35
N PRO A 118 31.20 36.66 3.43
CA PRO A 118 31.80 37.81 4.13
C PRO A 118 33.23 37.59 4.61
N ASP A 119 33.64 36.33 4.75
CA ASP A 119 34.99 35.90 5.10
C ASP A 119 35.96 35.86 3.89
N ARG A 120 35.54 36.38 2.73
CA ARG A 120 36.28 36.41 1.46
C ARG A 120 36.60 35.03 0.92
N THR A 121 35.67 34.09 1.06
CA THR A 121 35.76 32.74 0.48
C THR A 121 34.62 32.47 -0.50
N PHE A 122 34.79 31.53 -1.44
CA PHE A 122 33.75 31.00 -2.32
C PHE A 122 33.23 29.64 -1.84
N ARG A 123 34.04 28.88 -1.09
CA ARG A 123 33.76 27.55 -0.54
C ARG A 123 33.37 26.53 -1.62
N GLY A 124 34.10 26.51 -2.73
CA GLY A 124 33.84 25.60 -3.86
C GLY A 124 34.16 24.12 -3.57
N ASN A 125 34.83 23.82 -2.45
CA ASN A 125 35.20 22.47 -2.03
C ASN A 125 34.13 21.73 -1.20
N ARG A 126 32.96 22.34 -0.98
CA ARG A 126 31.83 21.72 -0.26
C ARG A 126 30.57 21.72 -1.12
N ALA A 127 29.69 20.76 -0.86
CA ALA A 127 28.36 20.77 -1.45
C ALA A 127 27.54 21.97 -0.96
N THR A 128 26.97 22.72 -1.88
CA THR A 128 26.10 23.88 -1.60
C THR A 128 24.69 23.40 -1.24
N SER A 129 24.08 23.98 -0.20
CA SER A 129 22.68 23.69 0.12
C SER A 129 21.73 24.34 -0.89
N ARG A 130 20.52 23.77 -1.06
CA ARG A 130 19.49 24.34 -1.96
C ARG A 130 19.17 25.80 -1.63
N TRP A 131 19.23 26.16 -0.35
CA TRP A 131 18.95 27.51 0.14
C TRP A 131 20.07 28.50 -0.19
N GLU A 132 21.32 28.09 -0.02
CA GLU A 132 22.49 28.92 -0.36
C GLU A 132 22.56 29.17 -1.87
N PHE A 133 22.27 28.15 -2.70
CA PHE A 133 22.22 28.31 -4.15
C PHE A 133 21.10 29.27 -4.58
N ALA A 134 19.89 29.13 -4.04
CA ALA A 134 18.77 30.00 -4.36
C ALA A 134 19.01 31.46 -3.94
N ALA A 135 19.66 31.68 -2.80
CA ALA A 135 20.03 33.02 -2.34
C ALA A 135 21.06 33.69 -3.26
N GLY A 136 22.11 32.95 -3.67
CA GLY A 136 23.12 33.44 -4.61
C GLY A 136 22.53 33.76 -5.98
N LEU A 137 21.68 32.88 -6.52
CA LEU A 137 20.99 33.11 -7.79
C LEU A 137 20.08 34.35 -7.73
N ASN A 138 19.33 34.51 -6.63
CA ASN A 138 18.46 35.68 -6.45
C ASN A 138 19.24 37.00 -6.37
N ALA A 139 20.38 37.00 -5.66
CA ALA A 139 21.25 38.16 -5.60
C ALA A 139 21.80 38.53 -7.00
N CYS A 140 22.23 37.52 -7.77
CA CYS A 140 22.75 37.73 -9.11
C CYS A 140 21.68 38.28 -10.08
N LEU A 141 20.45 37.77 -10.02
CA LEU A 141 19.33 38.29 -10.83
C LEU A 141 19.01 39.75 -10.50
N ASN A 142 19.04 40.14 -9.23
CA ASN A 142 18.80 41.54 -8.82
C ASN A 142 19.91 42.49 -9.32
N THR A 143 21.17 42.04 -9.33
CA THR A 143 22.27 42.86 -9.89
C THR A 143 22.17 42.99 -11.41
N ILE A 144 21.74 41.94 -12.10
CA ILE A 144 21.50 41.96 -13.55
C ILE A 144 20.34 42.90 -13.88
N GLU A 145 19.24 42.89 -13.10
CA GLU A 145 18.13 43.83 -13.24
C GLU A 145 18.59 45.29 -13.14
N ARG A 146 19.46 45.59 -12.17
CA ARG A 146 20.06 46.93 -12.01
C ARG A 146 20.95 47.31 -13.20
N LEU A 147 21.82 46.41 -13.66
CA LEU A 147 22.71 46.66 -14.81
C LEU A 147 21.94 46.86 -16.12
N LEU A 148 20.80 46.18 -16.29
CA LEU A 148 19.87 46.38 -17.38
C LEU A 148 19.20 47.76 -17.33
N GLN A 149 18.85 48.25 -16.14
CA GLN A 149 18.30 49.61 -15.95
C GLN A 149 19.34 50.71 -16.22
N GLU A 150 20.63 50.42 -16.04
CA GLU A 150 21.75 51.35 -16.28
C GLU A 150 22.23 51.38 -17.75
N ASN A 151 21.53 50.70 -18.67
CA ASN A 151 21.86 50.64 -20.11
C ASN A 151 23.30 50.17 -20.40
N VAL A 152 23.90 49.39 -19.50
CA VAL A 152 25.10 48.62 -19.82
C VAL A 152 24.67 47.58 -20.83
N ALA A 153 25.36 47.50 -21.97
CA ALA A 153 25.07 46.56 -23.04
C ALA A 153 25.20 45.11 -22.54
N VAL A 154 24.16 44.60 -21.88
CA VAL A 154 23.96 43.18 -21.64
C VAL A 154 23.85 42.56 -23.02
N LEU A 155 24.85 41.76 -23.37
CA LEU A 155 24.94 41.15 -24.68
C LEU A 155 23.71 40.27 -24.88
N ARG A 156 23.04 40.47 -26.02
CA ARG A 156 21.90 39.65 -26.50
C ARG A 156 22.13 38.16 -26.29
N GLU A 157 23.38 37.72 -26.43
CA GLU A 157 23.81 36.33 -26.26
C GLU A 157 23.47 35.75 -24.87
N ASP A 158 23.52 36.55 -23.80
CA ASP A 158 23.19 36.08 -22.45
C ASP A 158 21.69 36.05 -22.20
N ILE A 159 20.95 36.98 -22.81
CA ILE A 159 19.48 36.98 -22.80
C ILE A 159 18.97 35.75 -23.56
N GLU A 160 19.60 35.39 -24.68
CA GLU A 160 19.29 34.16 -25.41
C GLU A 160 19.58 32.90 -24.58
N LYS A 161 20.71 32.86 -23.86
CA LYS A 161 21.03 31.75 -22.93
C LYS A 161 20.02 31.65 -21.79
N LEU A 162 19.63 32.77 -21.19
CA LEU A 162 18.62 32.79 -20.12
C LEU A 162 17.23 32.41 -20.64
N LYS A 163 16.83 32.87 -21.83
CA LYS A 163 15.57 32.45 -22.47
C LYS A 163 15.56 30.96 -22.75
N ARG A 164 16.67 30.42 -23.25
CA ARG A 164 16.82 28.97 -23.49
C ARG A 164 16.72 28.17 -22.18
N LEU A 165 17.43 28.60 -21.13
CA LEU A 165 17.32 27.96 -19.81
C LEU A 165 15.91 28.05 -19.24
N ALA A 166 15.23 29.20 -19.40
CA ALA A 166 13.86 29.37 -18.93
C ALA A 166 12.89 28.42 -19.67
N GLN A 167 13.05 28.25 -20.98
CA GLN A 167 12.29 27.26 -21.76
C GLN A 167 12.59 25.83 -21.34
N GLU A 168 13.86 25.48 -21.12
CA GLU A 168 14.25 24.15 -20.63
C GLU A 168 13.66 23.89 -19.23
N PHE A 169 13.67 24.88 -18.34
CA PHE A 169 13.04 24.78 -17.02
C PHE A 169 11.52 24.63 -17.09
N GLU A 170 10.84 25.34 -17.98
CA GLU A 170 9.39 25.22 -18.17
C GLU A 170 9.00 23.81 -18.64
N GLN A 171 9.76 23.26 -19.59
CA GLN A 171 9.59 21.88 -20.06
C GLN A 171 9.82 20.87 -18.93
N GLU A 172 10.89 21.04 -18.15
CA GLU A 172 11.18 20.19 -16.99
C GLU A 172 10.09 20.29 -15.90
N LEU A 173 9.50 21.48 -15.69
CA LEU A 173 8.39 21.65 -14.74
C LEU A 173 7.12 20.96 -15.22
N MET A 174 6.81 21.00 -16.52
CA MET A 174 5.69 20.25 -17.09
C MET A 174 5.91 18.74 -16.97
N ALA A 175 7.12 18.26 -17.28
CA ALA A 175 7.47 16.86 -17.12
C ALA A 175 7.37 16.41 -15.66
N LEU A 176 7.84 17.25 -14.71
CA LEU A 176 7.72 16.99 -13.28
C LEU A 176 6.26 16.95 -12.83
N LYS A 177 5.43 17.90 -13.30
CA LYS A 177 3.99 17.91 -13.00
C LYS A 177 3.32 16.64 -13.49
N ALA A 178 3.57 16.23 -14.73
CA ALA A 178 3.01 14.98 -15.28
C ALA A 178 3.43 13.75 -14.46
N ARG A 179 4.66 13.73 -13.93
CA ARG A 179 5.13 12.66 -13.02
C ARG A 179 4.43 12.70 -11.67
N VAL A 180 4.20 13.89 -11.10
CA VAL A 180 3.46 14.07 -9.85
C VAL A 180 2.01 13.63 -10.03
N ASP A 181 1.34 14.09 -11.08
CA ASP A 181 -0.06 13.72 -11.41
C ASP A 181 -0.18 12.18 -11.60
N ASN A 182 0.80 11.54 -12.25
CA ASN A 182 0.85 10.09 -12.39
C ASN A 182 1.02 9.38 -11.03
N LEU A 183 1.90 9.88 -10.17
CA LEU A 183 2.10 9.32 -8.83
C LEU A 183 0.87 9.50 -7.96
N GLU A 184 0.22 10.66 -7.98
CA GLU A 184 -1.04 10.91 -7.28
C GLU A 184 -2.15 9.96 -7.76
N SER A 185 -2.28 9.77 -9.08
CA SER A 185 -3.23 8.79 -9.64
C SER A 185 -2.93 7.36 -9.18
N ARG A 186 -1.66 6.96 -9.18
CA ARG A 186 -1.24 5.63 -8.70
C ARG A 186 -1.48 5.47 -7.20
N VAL A 187 -1.26 6.50 -6.40
CA VAL A 187 -1.53 6.49 -4.96
C VAL A 187 -3.04 6.36 -4.71
N SER A 188 -3.86 7.19 -5.34
CA SER A 188 -5.33 7.11 -5.24
C SER A 188 -5.85 5.73 -5.67
N PHE A 189 -5.35 5.17 -6.78
CA PHE A 189 -5.71 3.83 -7.21
C PHE A 189 -5.33 2.76 -6.16
N LEU A 190 -4.12 2.86 -5.60
CA LEU A 190 -3.65 1.94 -4.56
C LEU A 190 -4.40 2.10 -3.24
N GLU A 191 -4.85 3.30 -2.89
CA GLU A 191 -5.72 3.56 -1.73
C GLU A 191 -7.10 2.93 -1.95
N ASP A 192 -7.68 3.07 -3.14
CA ASP A 192 -8.99 2.50 -3.49
C ASP A 192 -8.97 0.97 -3.64
N HIS A 193 -7.84 0.40 -4.06
CA HIS A 193 -7.69 -1.04 -4.34
C HIS A 193 -6.76 -1.75 -3.35
N GLN A 194 -6.45 -1.12 -2.20
CA GLN A 194 -5.71 -1.81 -1.17
C GLN A 194 -6.59 -2.87 -0.53
N PHE A 195 -6.30 -4.14 -0.83
CA PHE A 195 -6.54 -5.18 0.14
C PHE A 195 -5.84 -4.75 1.44
N SER A 196 -6.57 -4.77 2.55
CA SER A 196 -6.05 -4.33 3.84
C SER A 196 -4.68 -5.00 4.08
N THR A 197 -3.62 -4.18 4.12
CA THR A 197 -2.20 -4.61 4.19
C THR A 197 -1.88 -5.45 5.43
N THR A 198 -2.85 -5.57 6.33
CA THR A 198 -2.77 -6.30 7.58
C THR A 198 -3.52 -7.63 7.57
N THR A 199 -4.24 -7.96 6.48
CA THR A 199 -5.00 -9.20 6.37
C THR A 199 -4.07 -10.38 6.13
N LYS A 200 -4.05 -11.33 7.07
CA LYS A 200 -3.31 -12.59 6.96
C LYS A 200 -4.27 -13.73 6.72
N LEU A 201 -4.09 -14.44 5.62
CA LEU A 201 -4.79 -15.68 5.31
C LEU A 201 -4.09 -16.87 5.98
N LYS A 202 -4.85 -17.69 6.71
CA LYS A 202 -4.41 -18.99 7.22
C LYS A 202 -5.40 -20.07 6.77
N GLY A 203 -4.94 -20.93 5.86
CA GLY A 203 -5.70 -22.07 5.37
C GLY A 203 -5.33 -23.37 6.09
N GLU A 204 -6.33 -24.21 6.32
CA GLU A 204 -6.20 -25.57 6.85
C GLU A 204 -7.07 -26.50 6.01
N VAL A 205 -6.53 -27.64 5.60
CA VAL A 205 -7.27 -28.72 4.93
C VAL A 205 -6.98 -30.03 5.66
N LEU A 206 -8.04 -30.72 6.10
CA LEU A 206 -7.96 -32.02 6.73
C LEU A 206 -8.64 -33.05 5.84
N PHE A 207 -8.05 -34.24 5.79
CA PHE A 207 -8.69 -35.45 5.28
C PHE A 207 -8.80 -36.45 6.42
N THR A 208 -9.98 -36.99 6.62
CA THR A 208 -10.28 -37.91 7.72
C THR A 208 -10.85 -39.19 7.12
N PHE A 209 -10.13 -40.29 7.34
CA PHE A 209 -10.65 -41.63 7.13
C PHE A 209 -11.19 -42.15 8.45
N SER A 210 -12.48 -42.48 8.51
CA SER A 210 -13.11 -42.94 9.75
C SER A 210 -14.27 -43.91 9.50
N SER A 211 -14.49 -44.80 10.47
CA SER A 211 -15.63 -45.71 10.52
C SER A 211 -16.11 -45.83 11.96
N ALA A 212 -17.37 -46.22 12.15
CA ALA A 212 -17.91 -46.62 13.44
C ALA A 212 -18.45 -48.03 13.33
N SER A 213 -18.18 -48.85 14.35
CA SER A 213 -18.67 -50.23 14.42
C SER A 213 -18.99 -50.63 15.86
N GLY A 214 -19.74 -51.72 16.01
CA GLY A 214 -20.17 -52.25 17.31
C GLY A 214 -21.63 -51.95 17.65
N GLU A 215 -21.97 -52.00 18.94
CA GLU A 215 -23.33 -51.68 19.40
C GLU A 215 -23.48 -50.19 19.70
N ARG A 216 -24.56 -49.61 19.18
CA ARG A 216 -25.01 -48.26 19.45
C ARG A 216 -25.38 -48.12 20.92
N ALA A 217 -24.90 -47.06 21.56
CA ALA A 217 -25.34 -46.65 22.88
C ALA A 217 -26.84 -46.31 22.86
N ILE A 218 -27.55 -46.73 23.91
CA ILE A 218 -28.98 -46.47 24.10
C ILE A 218 -29.20 -45.77 25.44
N ASP A 219 -30.09 -44.78 25.44
CA ASP A 219 -30.50 -44.10 26.67
C ASP A 219 -31.52 -44.93 27.47
N SER A 220 -31.84 -44.48 28.69
CA SER A 220 -32.79 -45.18 29.57
C SER A 220 -34.20 -45.28 28.98
N ARG A 221 -34.64 -44.30 28.19
CA ARG A 221 -35.99 -44.31 27.57
C ARG A 221 -36.08 -45.34 26.45
N GLN A 222 -35.04 -45.40 25.61
CA GLN A 222 -34.89 -46.40 24.56
C GLN A 222 -34.76 -47.80 25.16
N ARG A 223 -34.01 -47.93 26.26
CA ARG A 223 -33.91 -49.17 27.03
C ARG A 223 -35.28 -49.63 27.51
N ASP A 224 -36.06 -48.76 28.15
CA ASP A 224 -37.39 -49.11 28.64
C ASP A 224 -38.35 -49.50 27.51
N ALA A 225 -38.31 -48.80 26.37
CA ALA A 225 -39.10 -49.16 25.19
C ALA A 225 -38.79 -50.57 24.67
N ILE A 226 -37.51 -50.96 24.68
CA ILE A 226 -37.04 -52.28 24.21
C ILE A 226 -37.37 -53.39 25.20
N PHE A 227 -37.13 -53.17 26.50
CA PHE A 227 -37.21 -54.23 27.51
C PHE A 227 -38.57 -54.32 28.23
N ASN A 228 -39.29 -53.21 28.40
CA ASN A 228 -40.52 -53.18 29.21
C ASN A 228 -41.81 -53.15 28.36
N PHE A 229 -41.77 -52.63 27.13
CA PHE A 229 -42.97 -52.45 26.29
C PHE A 229 -43.06 -53.42 25.10
N GLY A 230 -42.20 -54.45 25.04
CA GLY A 230 -42.29 -55.50 24.03
C GLY A 230 -42.06 -55.03 22.59
N ALA A 231 -41.48 -53.84 22.38
CA ALA A 231 -41.01 -53.44 21.06
C ALA A 231 -39.95 -54.45 20.61
N ASP A 232 -40.18 -55.08 19.46
CA ASP A 232 -39.33 -56.15 18.91
C ASP A 232 -37.85 -55.75 18.94
N GLY A 233 -37.12 -56.21 19.96
CA GLY A 233 -35.70 -55.92 20.16
C GLY A 233 -34.82 -56.43 19.01
N ARG A 234 -35.38 -57.22 18.08
CA ARG A 234 -34.75 -57.69 16.85
C ARG A 234 -34.88 -56.69 15.68
N ARG A 235 -35.80 -55.72 15.74
CA ARG A 235 -36.02 -54.70 14.70
C ARG A 235 -35.36 -53.35 14.99
N ALA A 236 -34.93 -53.09 16.22
CA ALA A 236 -34.05 -51.96 16.49
C ALA A 236 -32.68 -52.29 15.89
N THR A 237 -32.30 -51.66 14.78
CA THR A 237 -30.94 -51.76 14.25
C THR A 237 -29.98 -51.16 15.28
N ARG A 238 -29.45 -52.02 16.16
CA ARG A 238 -28.55 -51.63 17.24
C ARG A 238 -27.13 -51.39 16.76
N ARG A 239 -26.80 -51.77 15.52
CA ARG A 239 -25.48 -51.54 14.93
C ARG A 239 -25.56 -50.34 13.99
N PRO A 240 -24.62 -49.38 14.10
CA PRO A 240 -24.38 -48.43 13.03
C PRO A 240 -24.10 -49.20 11.73
N ASP A 241 -24.39 -48.59 10.58
CA ASP A 241 -23.89 -49.12 9.32
C ASP A 241 -22.36 -49.02 9.33
N ASP A 242 -21.67 -50.15 9.23
CA ASP A 242 -20.20 -50.27 9.29
C ASP A 242 -19.52 -49.75 8.00
N ASN A 243 -19.95 -48.59 7.51
CA ASN A 243 -19.42 -47.96 6.31
C ASN A 243 -18.24 -47.06 6.67
N ALA A 244 -17.06 -47.38 6.14
CA ALA A 244 -15.93 -46.48 6.18
C ALA A 244 -16.20 -45.25 5.32
N THR A 245 -15.77 -44.09 5.79
CA THR A 245 -15.94 -42.81 5.12
C THR A 245 -14.58 -42.14 4.96
N LEU A 246 -14.33 -41.57 3.79
CA LEU A 246 -13.27 -40.61 3.57
C LEU A 246 -13.92 -39.25 3.42
N ALA A 247 -13.64 -38.36 4.36
CA ALA A 247 -14.23 -37.03 4.43
C ALA A 247 -13.15 -35.96 4.50
N PHE A 248 -13.54 -34.70 4.30
CA PHE A 248 -12.61 -33.58 4.37
C PHE A 248 -13.21 -32.40 5.14
N ARG A 249 -12.33 -31.52 5.60
CA ARG A 249 -12.69 -30.19 6.09
C ARG A 249 -11.70 -29.17 5.56
N THR A 250 -12.20 -28.06 5.05
CA THR A 250 -11.40 -26.91 4.66
C THR A 250 -11.81 -25.72 5.52
N ARG A 251 -10.81 -25.01 6.07
CA ARG A 251 -11.01 -23.82 6.89
C ARG A 251 -10.07 -22.72 6.44
N LEU A 252 -10.62 -21.57 6.09
CA LEU A 252 -9.89 -20.37 5.71
C LEU A 252 -10.14 -19.29 6.74
N ASN A 253 -9.09 -18.85 7.44
CA ASN A 253 -9.16 -17.73 8.38
C ASN A 253 -8.52 -16.49 7.76
N PHE A 254 -9.26 -15.39 7.73
CA PHE A 254 -8.79 -14.07 7.37
C PHE A 254 -8.66 -13.24 8.65
N ASP A 255 -7.42 -13.00 9.07
CA ASP A 255 -7.10 -12.20 10.26
C ASP A 255 -6.63 -10.81 9.82
N SER A 256 -7.44 -9.77 10.02
CA SER A 256 -7.13 -8.38 9.64
C SER A 256 -6.89 -7.51 10.88
N SER A 257 -6.09 -6.44 10.77
CA SER A 257 -5.88 -5.46 11.85
C SER A 257 -5.93 -4.03 11.31
N PHE A 258 -6.75 -3.16 11.88
CA PHE A 258 -6.92 -1.80 11.39
C PHE A 258 -5.90 -0.82 11.99
N TYR A 259 -5.33 -1.11 13.17
CA TYR A 259 -4.36 -0.21 13.84
C TYR A 259 -3.27 -0.97 14.62
N GLY A 260 -3.04 -2.25 14.29
CA GLY A 260 -1.93 -3.06 14.75
C GLY A 260 -2.15 -3.80 16.08
N LYS A 261 -3.14 -3.41 16.90
CA LYS A 261 -3.41 -4.04 18.21
C LYS A 261 -4.73 -4.81 18.26
N ASP A 262 -5.57 -4.62 17.27
CA ASP A 262 -6.85 -5.26 17.06
C ASP A 262 -6.75 -6.49 16.15
N ARG A 263 -7.83 -7.27 16.09
CA ARG A 263 -7.98 -8.34 15.10
C ARG A 263 -9.44 -8.52 14.74
N LEU A 264 -9.76 -8.36 13.46
CA LEU A 264 -10.96 -8.91 12.85
C LEU A 264 -10.64 -10.30 12.32
N ARG A 265 -11.37 -11.32 12.80
CA ARG A 265 -11.32 -12.68 12.26
C ARG A 265 -12.60 -12.96 11.50
N VAL A 266 -12.43 -13.37 10.25
CA VAL A 266 -13.49 -13.99 9.43
C VAL A 266 -13.02 -15.40 9.06
N ARG A 267 -13.81 -16.40 9.40
CA ARG A 267 -13.55 -17.80 9.06
C ARG A 267 -14.62 -18.29 8.11
N VAL A 268 -14.16 -18.83 6.99
CA VAL A 268 -14.96 -19.62 6.08
C VAL A 268 -14.62 -21.09 6.30
N GLN A 269 -15.64 -21.94 6.42
CA GLN A 269 -15.46 -23.38 6.58
C GLN A 269 -16.37 -24.14 5.62
N THR A 270 -15.92 -25.32 5.21
CA THR A 270 -16.75 -26.33 4.59
C THR A 270 -16.22 -27.71 4.97
N GLY A 271 -17.09 -28.71 5.06
CA GLY A 271 -16.67 -30.06 5.37
C GLY A 271 -17.75 -31.12 5.21
N THR A 272 -17.30 -32.36 5.17
CA THR A 272 -18.13 -33.58 5.04
C THR A 272 -17.88 -34.59 6.15
N ILE A 273 -17.13 -34.20 7.19
CA ILE A 273 -16.73 -35.09 8.30
C ILE A 273 -17.96 -35.39 9.16
N PRO A 274 -18.42 -36.66 9.20
CA PRO A 274 -19.68 -37.00 9.81
C PRO A 274 -19.63 -36.87 11.33
N ARG A 275 -20.79 -36.57 11.89
CA ARG A 275 -21.04 -36.57 13.33
C ARG A 275 -21.37 -37.98 13.82
N TRP A 276 -20.34 -38.72 14.25
CA TRP A 276 -20.46 -40.12 14.65
C TRP A 276 -21.33 -40.36 15.89
N ASP A 277 -21.61 -39.34 16.70
CA ASP A 277 -22.56 -39.43 17.82
C ASP A 277 -23.99 -39.76 17.35
N ARG A 278 -24.36 -39.31 16.15
CA ARG A 278 -25.68 -39.62 15.56
C ARG A 278 -25.81 -41.11 15.22
N ALA A 279 -24.73 -41.72 14.75
CA ALA A 279 -24.70 -43.12 14.37
C ALA A 279 -24.50 -44.04 15.58
N THR A 280 -23.60 -43.68 16.50
CA THR A 280 -23.21 -44.48 17.68
C THR A 280 -24.06 -44.24 18.92
N GLY A 281 -24.91 -43.21 18.93
CA GLY A 281 -25.79 -42.90 20.07
C GLY A 281 -25.06 -42.35 21.30
N THR A 282 -23.77 -42.02 21.19
CA THR A 282 -22.95 -41.50 22.29
C THR A 282 -22.11 -40.32 21.83
N THR A 283 -22.00 -39.27 22.66
CA THR A 283 -21.16 -38.10 22.39
C THR A 283 -19.66 -38.43 22.44
N MET A 284 -19.29 -39.57 23.03
CA MET A 284 -17.91 -40.06 23.10
C MET A 284 -17.30 -40.34 21.72
N ALA A 285 -18.13 -40.58 20.72
CA ALA A 285 -17.69 -40.86 19.35
C ALA A 285 -17.41 -39.59 18.53
N ARG A 286 -17.65 -38.39 19.07
CA ARG A 286 -17.42 -37.16 18.32
C ARG A 286 -15.94 -36.91 18.12
N LEU A 287 -15.60 -36.52 16.90
CA LEU A 287 -14.25 -36.09 16.56
C LEU A 287 -14.07 -34.60 16.92
N GLY A 288 -12.87 -34.23 17.36
CA GLY A 288 -12.48 -32.84 17.66
C GLY A 288 -12.63 -31.89 16.46
N HIS A 289 -12.64 -32.46 15.27
CA HIS A 289 -12.64 -31.78 13.99
C HIS A 289 -13.84 -32.14 13.10
N ASP A 290 -14.93 -32.67 13.68
CA ASP A 290 -16.16 -32.91 12.92
C ASP A 290 -16.69 -31.62 12.27
N ALA A 291 -17.21 -31.76 11.04
CA ALA A 291 -17.73 -30.66 10.22
C ALA A 291 -18.67 -31.29 9.18
N SER A 292 -19.97 -31.36 9.50
CA SER A 292 -20.94 -32.15 8.75
C SER A 292 -21.85 -31.27 7.91
N ASP A 293 -21.25 -30.38 7.14
CA ASP A 293 -21.92 -29.27 6.45
C ASP A 293 -22.29 -29.65 5.00
N ASP A 294 -22.24 -30.93 4.65
CA ASP A 294 -22.51 -31.48 3.30
C ASP A 294 -21.72 -30.79 2.16
N ALA A 295 -20.50 -30.34 2.47
CA ALA A 295 -19.67 -29.51 1.59
C ALA A 295 -20.28 -28.15 1.20
N ASP A 296 -21.30 -27.68 1.91
CA ASP A 296 -21.75 -26.30 1.82
C ASP A 296 -20.70 -25.39 2.46
N VAL A 297 -20.57 -24.18 1.92
CA VAL A 297 -19.65 -23.17 2.41
C VAL A 297 -20.38 -22.29 3.40
N GLU A 298 -19.85 -22.20 4.63
CA GLU A 298 -20.41 -21.39 5.69
C GLU A 298 -19.41 -20.37 6.24
N LEU A 299 -19.95 -19.24 6.71
CA LEU A 299 -19.23 -18.33 7.59
C LEU A 299 -19.28 -18.90 9.01
N ASN A 300 -18.19 -19.54 9.40
CA ASN A 300 -18.10 -20.29 10.65
C ASN A 300 -17.81 -19.37 11.85
N ASP A 301 -16.88 -18.42 11.74
CA ASP A 301 -16.61 -17.43 12.80
C ASP A 301 -16.54 -16.03 12.17
N VAL A 302 -17.22 -15.05 12.78
CA VAL A 302 -17.00 -13.63 12.47
C VAL A 302 -16.96 -12.85 13.76
N TYR A 303 -15.78 -12.37 14.14
CA TYR A 303 -15.63 -11.55 15.33
C TYR A 303 -14.46 -10.58 15.25
N TYR A 304 -14.60 -9.49 15.98
CA TYR A 304 -13.62 -8.43 16.14
C TYR A 304 -13.20 -8.33 17.60
N ARG A 305 -11.89 -8.36 17.84
CA ARG A 305 -11.30 -8.11 19.16
C ARG A 305 -10.48 -6.82 19.15
N PHE A 306 -10.60 -6.03 20.20
CA PHE A 306 -9.92 -4.75 20.31
C PHE A 306 -9.50 -4.45 21.76
N PRO A 307 -8.38 -3.75 21.98
CA PRO A 307 -8.00 -3.29 23.32
C PRO A 307 -8.87 -2.11 23.77
N ILE A 308 -9.20 -2.08 25.07
CA ILE A 308 -9.85 -0.97 25.78
C ILE A 308 -9.03 -0.68 27.03
N GLY A 309 -7.99 0.16 26.91
CA GLY A 309 -7.04 0.38 28.00
C GLY A 309 -6.32 -0.93 28.38
N LYS A 310 -6.57 -1.43 29.60
CA LYS A 310 -6.05 -2.73 30.08
C LYS A 310 -6.95 -3.92 29.77
N PHE A 311 -8.17 -3.67 29.30
CA PHE A 311 -9.14 -4.71 28.97
C PHE A 311 -9.09 -5.04 27.48
N ARG A 312 -9.69 -6.18 27.11
CA ARG A 312 -9.93 -6.57 25.73
C ARG A 312 -11.44 -6.74 25.55
N GLY A 313 -11.98 -6.12 24.51
CA GLY A 313 -13.37 -6.28 24.10
C GLY A 313 -13.46 -7.22 22.90
N TRP A 314 -14.60 -7.90 22.79
CA TRP A 314 -14.98 -8.71 21.65
C TRP A 314 -16.38 -8.33 21.19
N VAL A 315 -16.58 -8.26 19.89
CA VAL A 315 -17.89 -8.11 19.24
C VAL A 315 -17.91 -9.09 18.08
N GLY A 316 -18.95 -9.90 17.97
CA GLY A 316 -19.04 -10.90 16.92
C GLY A 316 -20.47 -11.29 16.62
N THR A 317 -20.64 -12.20 15.67
CA THR A 317 -21.93 -12.80 15.33
C THR A 317 -22.31 -13.89 16.33
N ASN A 318 -23.41 -14.58 16.08
CA ASN A 318 -23.88 -15.72 16.87
C ASN A 318 -22.88 -16.87 17.00
N ALA A 319 -21.85 -16.93 16.15
CA ALA A 319 -20.81 -17.94 16.18
C ALA A 319 -19.56 -17.53 16.99
N LEU A 320 -19.64 -16.48 17.78
CA LEU A 320 -18.61 -16.16 18.76
C LEU A 320 -18.76 -17.06 19.99
N ASP A 321 -17.98 -18.13 20.04
CA ASP A 321 -17.98 -19.08 21.14
C ASP A 321 -17.01 -18.68 22.26
N ILE A 322 -17.22 -19.25 23.46
CA ILE A 322 -16.42 -18.97 24.68
C ILE A 322 -14.93 -19.30 24.45
N ASP A 323 -14.62 -20.36 23.71
CA ASP A 323 -13.25 -20.77 23.35
C ASP A 323 -12.57 -19.83 22.34
N ASN A 324 -13.31 -18.88 21.76
CA ASN A 324 -12.72 -17.81 20.96
C ASN A 324 -12.30 -16.59 21.81
N ILE A 325 -12.87 -16.47 23.01
CA ILE A 325 -12.63 -15.38 23.96
C ILE A 325 -11.52 -15.77 24.93
N PHE A 326 -11.59 -16.99 25.47
CA PHE A 326 -10.63 -17.51 26.43
C PHE A 326 -9.60 -18.41 25.75
N ASP A 327 -8.33 -18.23 26.10
CA ASP A 327 -7.27 -19.09 25.58
C ASP A 327 -7.46 -20.52 26.07
N VAL A 328 -7.35 -21.47 25.14
CA VAL A 328 -7.38 -22.90 25.47
C VAL A 328 -6.07 -23.23 26.18
N GLY A 329 -6.12 -23.39 27.51
CA GLY A 329 -4.93 -23.60 28.35
C GLY A 329 -4.12 -24.85 27.99
N ASN A 330 -4.74 -25.82 27.31
CA ASN A 330 -4.05 -26.96 26.71
C ASN A 330 -4.19 -26.89 25.17
N PRO A 331 -3.10 -26.70 24.41
CA PRO A 331 -3.15 -26.60 22.95
C PRO A 331 -3.67 -27.88 22.29
N PHE A 332 -3.53 -29.04 22.94
CA PHE A 332 -4.08 -30.31 22.45
C PHE A 332 -5.61 -30.39 22.59
N LEU A 333 -6.27 -29.46 23.26
CA LEU A 333 -7.74 -29.42 23.34
C LEU A 333 -8.34 -28.37 22.40
N ALA A 334 -7.52 -27.68 21.62
CA ALA A 334 -8.00 -26.67 20.69
C ALA A 334 -8.76 -27.30 19.51
N SER A 335 -9.84 -26.65 19.04
CA SER A 335 -10.57 -27.10 17.85
C SER A 335 -9.80 -26.72 16.56
N SER A 336 -8.79 -27.51 16.22
CA SER A 336 -7.98 -27.40 15.00
C SER A 336 -7.47 -28.77 14.54
N GLY A 337 -6.79 -28.83 13.40
CA GLY A 337 -6.07 -30.03 12.98
C GLY A 337 -4.88 -30.43 13.86
N SER A 338 -4.50 -29.60 14.83
CA SER A 338 -3.46 -29.89 15.82
C SER A 338 -4.02 -30.27 17.20
N GLY A 339 -5.35 -30.31 17.35
CA GLY A 339 -6.03 -30.66 18.60
C GLY A 339 -6.25 -32.17 18.77
N ALA A 340 -6.99 -32.51 19.82
CA ALA A 340 -7.36 -33.87 20.15
C ALA A 340 -8.21 -34.46 19.03
N LEU A 341 -7.97 -35.74 18.74
CA LEU A 341 -8.77 -36.49 17.77
C LEU A 341 -10.22 -36.61 18.25
N SER A 342 -10.39 -36.83 19.56
CA SER A 342 -11.67 -36.93 20.26
C SER A 342 -12.15 -35.55 20.73
N ARG A 343 -13.47 -35.34 20.70
CA ARG A 343 -14.14 -34.18 21.32
C ARG A 343 -14.46 -34.39 22.81
N PHE A 344 -14.28 -35.61 23.30
CA PHE A 344 -14.37 -36.01 24.70
C PHE A 344 -12.98 -36.09 25.35
#